data_AF-A0A3D4FCF3-F1
#
_entry.id   AF-A0A3D4FCF3-F1
#
_cell.length_a   1.000
_cell.length_b   1.000
_cell.length_c   1.000
_cell.angle_alpha   90.00
_cell.angle_beta   90.00
_cell.angle_gamma   90.00
#
_symmetry.space_group_name_H-M   'P 1'
#
loop_
_entity.id
_entity.type
_entity.pdbx_description
1 polymer ?
#
loop_
_entity_poly.entity_id
_entity_poly.type
_entity_poly.pdbx_seq_one_letter_code
_entity_poly.pdbx_strand_id
1 'polypeptide(L)' 'MKELLIIGHRNPDMDSICSAIAYAHFKRQIGMPNAIAARCGDIN' A
#
# COMPACT_ATOMS: atom_id res chain seq x y z
N MET A 1 6.14 15.13 8.95
CA MET A 1 5.76 13.74 9.31
C MET A 1 6.26 12.85 8.18
N LYS A 2 6.95 11.74 8.47
CA LYS A 2 7.53 10.86 7.43
C LYS A 2 6.43 10.00 6.80
N GLU A 3 6.43 9.79 5.49
CA GLU A 3 5.45 8.90 4.84
C GLU A 3 5.72 7.43 5.18
N LEU A 4 4.66 6.64 5.37
CA LEU A 4 4.73 5.18 5.50
C LEU A 4 4.19 4.57 4.20
N LEU A 5 5.10 4.10 3.35
CA LEU A 5 4.74 3.45 2.10
C LEU A 5 4.43 1.97 2.36
N ILE A 6 3.26 1.53 1.90
CA ILE A 6 2.82 0.12 1.92
C ILE A 6 2.82 -0.36 0.48
N ILE A 7 3.67 -1.34 0.19
CA ILE A 7 3.97 -1.79 -1.17
C ILE A 7 4.05 -3.31 -1.22
N GLY A 8 3.51 -3.90 -2.30
CA GLY A 8 3.65 -5.32 -2.62
C GLY A 8 4.98 -5.66 -3.30
N HIS A 9 5.05 -6.83 -3.94
CA HIS A 9 6.24 -7.27 -4.67
C HIS A 9 6.42 -6.57 -6.03
N ARG A 10 7.57 -6.79 -6.68
CA ARG A 10 7.85 -6.36 -8.06
C ARG A 10 6.91 -7.08 -9.04
N ASN A 11 6.54 -6.43 -10.15
CA ASN A 11 5.49 -6.92 -11.07
C ASN A 11 4.20 -7.26 -10.30
N PRO A 12 3.58 -6.25 -9.67
CA PRO A 12 2.47 -6.47 -8.76
C PRO A 12 1.33 -7.19 -9.47
N ASP A 13 0.81 -8.21 -8.80
CA ASP A 13 -0.44 -8.85 -9.17
C ASP A 13 -1.64 -8.14 -8.49
N MET A 14 -2.85 -8.60 -8.81
CA MET A 14 -4.08 -8.05 -8.23
C MET A 14 -4.05 -8.10 -6.71
N ASP A 15 -3.56 -9.20 -6.12
CA ASP A 15 -3.51 -9.35 -4.66
C ASP A 15 -2.58 -8.32 -4.03
N SER A 16 -1.37 -8.15 -4.55
CA SER A 16 -0.41 -7.15 -4.07
C SER A 16 -0.97 -5.73 -4.08
N ILE A 17 -1.72 -5.35 -5.11
CA ILE A 17 -2.35 -4.02 -5.20
C ILE A 17 -3.49 -3.89 -4.19
N CYS A 18 -4.42 -4.85 -4.17
CA CYS A 18 -5.58 -4.83 -3.28
C CYS A 18 -5.15 -4.85 -1.81
N SER A 19 -4.19 -5.70 -1.45
CA SER A 19 -3.65 -5.83 -0.11
C SER A 19 -2.93 -4.55 0.34
N ALA A 20 -2.15 -3.90 -0.53
CA ALA A 20 -1.51 -2.62 -0.20
C ALA A 20 -2.55 -1.51 0.08
N ILE A 21 -3.60 -1.42 -0.74
CA ILE A 21 -4.70 -0.44 -0.57
C ILE A 21 -5.45 -0.70 0.74
N ALA A 22 -5.91 -1.94 0.96
CA ALA A 22 -6.67 -2.32 2.13
C ALA A 22 -5.88 -2.07 3.42
N TYR A 23 -4.59 -2.43 3.42
CA TYR A 23 -3.76 -2.26 4.60
C TYR A 23 -3.43 -0.79 4.87
N ALA A 24 -3.19 0.03 3.85
CA ALA A 24 -3.02 1.48 4.03
C ALA A 24 -4.30 2.14 4.56
N HIS A 25 -5.47 1.69 4.13
CA HIS A 25 -6.74 2.15 4.70
C HIS A 25 -6.88 1.75 6.17
N PHE A 26 -6.67 0.48 6.51
CA PHE A 26 -6.70 0.00 7.88
C PHE A 26 -5.74 0.78 8.79
N LYS A 27 -4.50 1.01 8.34
CA LYS A 27 -3.49 1.78 9.09
C LYS A 27 -3.93 3.21 9.38
N ARG A 28 -4.54 3.89 8.39
CA ARG A 28 -5.13 5.22 8.60
C ARG A 28 -6.24 5.21 9.64
N GLN A 29 -7.09 4.17 9.65
CA GLN A 29 -8.15 4.03 10.65
C GLN A 29 -7.64 3.80 12.09
N ILE A 30 -6.47 3.19 12.26
CA ILE A 30 -5.89 2.92 13.59
C ILE A 30 -4.85 3.96 14.02
N GLY A 31 -4.86 5.15 13.42
CA GLY A 31 -4.04 6.29 13.88
C GLY A 31 -2.70 6.46 13.17
N MET A 32 -2.50 5.85 11.99
CA MET A 32 -1.36 6.11 11.11
C MET A 32 -1.82 6.88 9.85
N PRO A 33 -2.11 8.19 9.95
CA PRO A 33 -2.72 8.98 8.86
C PRO A 33 -1.81 9.13 7.63
N ASN A 34 -0.52 8.93 7.81
CA ASN A 34 0.55 9.01 6.82
C ASN A 34 0.80 7.68 6.06
N ALA A 35 -0.04 6.67 6.23
CA ALA A 35 0.05 5.41 5.50
C ALA A 35 -0.49 5.56 4.07
N ILE A 36 0.37 5.30 3.08
CA ILE A 36 0.09 5.47 1.65
C ILE A 36 0.34 4.15 0.94
N ALA A 37 -0.64 3.67 0.18
CA ALA A 37 -0.46 2.52 -0.69
C ALA A 37 0.34 2.90 -1.94
N ALA A 38 1.29 2.06 -2.32
CA ALA A 38 2.12 2.22 -3.50
C ALA A 38 2.26 0.87 -4.25
N ARG A 39 2.70 0.94 -5.51
CA ARG A 39 2.97 -0.24 -6.34
C ARG A 39 4.44 -0.28 -6.77
N CYS A 40 5.01 -1.48 -6.88
CA CYS A 40 6.40 -1.67 -7.30
C CYS A 40 6.48 -2.12 -8.78
N GLY A 41 6.39 -1.16 -9.70
CA GLY A 41 6.42 -1.44 -11.14
C GLY A 41 5.04 -1.51 -11.78
N ASP A 42 4.99 -1.81 -13.07
CA ASP A 42 3.79 -1.79 -13.89
C ASP A 42 2.84 -2.96 -13.64
N ILE A 43 1.56 -2.72 -13.95
CA ILE A 43 0.51 -3.73 -13.84
C ILE A 43 0.72 -4.73 -14.98
N ASN A 44 0.69 -6.02 -14.64
CA ASN A 44 0.77 -7.12 -15.62
C ASN A 44 -0.46 -7.17 -16.53
#